data_AF-A0A259G6E6-F1
#
_entry.id   AF-A0A259G6E6-F1
#
_cell.length_a   1.000
_cell.length_b   1.000
_cell.length_c   1.000
_cell.angle_alpha   90.00
_cell.angle_beta   90.00
_cell.angle_gamma   90.00
#
_symmetry.space_group_name_H-M   'P 1'
#
loop_
_entity.id
_entity.type
_entity.pdbx_description
1 polymer ?
#
loop_
_entity_poly.entity_id
_entity_poly.type
_entity_poly.pdbx_seq_one_letter_code
_entity_poly.pdbx_strand_id
1 'polypeptide(L)'
;MTFNSVLLAVCLLGLGACSWMPGAERAAPRPSPVASGLSVAATELARVATLSPEQRRRELAALDSSRRLDDARRLQLAALLEREDSVDAFERGLKALAAMEDADSRTQALVDLLKRTLKARLELRQQTVRADELQDKLDQIKALEKSLQQRSSPAKAP
;
A
#
# COMPACT_ATOMS: atom_id res chain seq x y z
N MET A 1 24.83 18.73 -25.45
CA MET A 1 23.65 17.85 -25.40
C MET A 1 24.00 16.44 -25.87
N THR A 2 24.90 15.74 -25.17
CA THR A 2 25.38 14.39 -25.58
C THR A 2 25.46 13.39 -24.42
N PHE A 3 25.26 13.84 -23.18
CA PHE A 3 25.40 12.99 -21.98
C PHE A 3 24.24 11.99 -21.82
N ASN A 4 23.04 12.34 -22.30
CA ASN A 4 21.86 11.48 -22.19
C ASN A 4 21.91 10.26 -23.13
N SER A 5 22.58 10.38 -24.28
CA SER A 5 22.66 9.28 -25.26
C SER A 5 23.64 8.18 -24.82
N VAL A 6 24.72 8.53 -24.11
CA VAL A 6 25.67 7.53 -23.59
C VAL A 6 25.05 6.73 -22.45
N LEU A 7 24.25 7.39 -21.60
CA LEU A 7 23.58 6.75 -20.46
C LEU A 7 22.47 5.77 -20.92
N LEU A 8 21.74 6.10 -21.99
CA LEU A 8 20.76 5.19 -22.61
C LEU A 8 21.42 3.99 -23.29
N ALA A 9 22.58 4.17 -23.93
CA ALA A 9 23.31 3.06 -24.55
C ALA A 9 23.86 2.05 -23.52
N VAL A 10 24.32 2.52 -22.36
CA VAL A 10 24.77 1.65 -21.27
C VAL A 10 23.61 0.90 -20.62
N CYS A 11 22.43 1.51 -20.49
CA CYS A 11 21.24 0.82 -19.97
C CYS A 11 20.73 -0.28 -20.90
N LEU A 12 20.84 -0.13 -22.22
CA LEU A 12 20.40 -1.14 -23.18
C LEU A 12 21.36 -2.34 -23.29
N LEU A 13 22.65 -2.16 -23.02
CA LEU A 13 23.63 -3.26 -22.99
C LEU A 13 23.54 -4.13 -21.72
N GLY A 14 23.04 -3.59 -20.60
CA GLY A 14 22.83 -4.35 -19.37
C GLY A 14 21.67 -5.36 -19.44
N LEU A 15 20.68 -5.12 -20.32
CA LEU A 15 19.51 -5.99 -20.47
C LEU A 15 19.77 -7.24 -21.34
N GLY A 16 20.90 -7.31 -22.04
CA GLY A 16 21.28 -8.46 -22.87
C GLY A 16 22.01 -9.59 -22.14
N ALA A 17 22.39 -9.39 -20.87
CA ALA A 17 23.21 -10.36 -20.12
C ALA A 17 22.41 -11.38 -19.29
N CYS A 18 21.07 -11.31 -19.27
CA CYS A 18 20.24 -12.27 -18.53
C CYS A 18 19.54 -13.32 -19.40
N SER A 19 19.78 -13.38 -20.70
CA SER A 19 19.23 -14.44 -21.57
C SER A 19 20.15 -15.66 -21.73
N TRP A 20 21.23 -15.76 -20.96
CA TRP A 20 22.14 -16.90 -21.00
C TRP A 20 22.09 -17.68 -19.68
N MET A 21 21.26 -18.72 -19.65
CA MET A 21 21.52 -19.86 -18.79
C MET A 21 21.17 -21.17 -19.52
N PRO A 22 22.05 -22.19 -19.40
CA PRO A 22 22.09 -23.34 -20.28
C PRO A 22 21.11 -24.43 -19.81
N GLY A 23 20.80 -25.32 -20.74
CA GLY A 23 20.01 -26.52 -20.46
C GLY A 23 20.61 -27.32 -19.31
N ALA A 24 19.80 -27.53 -18.28
CA ALA A 24 19.96 -28.62 -17.34
C ALA A 24 18.65 -29.40 -17.37
N GLU A 25 18.66 -30.53 -18.08
CA GLU A 25 17.79 -31.65 -17.74
C GLU A 25 17.93 -31.90 -16.24
N ARG A 26 16.88 -31.59 -15.48
CA ARG A 26 16.75 -32.07 -14.12
C ARG A 26 15.33 -32.57 -13.96
N ALA A 27 15.26 -33.88 -13.78
CA ALA A 27 14.05 -34.68 -13.64
C ALA A 27 12.97 -33.98 -12.83
N ALA A 28 11.74 -34.04 -13.35
CA ALA A 28 10.55 -33.44 -12.78
C ALA A 28 10.39 -33.81 -11.29
N PRO A 29 10.43 -32.84 -10.36
CA PRO A 29 9.88 -33.06 -9.03
C PRO A 29 8.36 -33.04 -9.16
N ARG A 30 7.72 -34.10 -8.66
CA ARG A 30 6.26 -34.21 -8.53
C ARG A 30 5.70 -32.91 -7.94
N PRO A 31 4.60 -32.35 -8.46
CA PRO A 31 3.98 -31.17 -7.87
C PRO A 31 3.48 -31.53 -6.47
N SER A 32 4.17 -31.01 -5.45
CA SER A 32 3.64 -30.95 -4.09
C SER A 32 2.49 -29.94 -4.07
N PRO A 33 1.32 -30.28 -3.50
CA PRO A 33 0.16 -29.39 -3.45
C PRO A 33 0.43 -28.07 -2.71
N VAL A 34 1.45 -28.03 -1.86
CA VAL A 34 1.83 -26.85 -1.05
C VAL A 34 2.45 -25.72 -1.89
N ALA A 35 3.08 -26.04 -3.03
CA ALA A 35 3.68 -25.02 -3.90
C ALA A 35 2.64 -24.22 -4.71
N SER A 36 1.43 -24.76 -4.88
CA SER A 36 0.36 -24.10 -5.65
C SER A 36 -0.36 -22.99 -4.89
N GLY A 37 -0.59 -23.14 -3.58
CA GLY A 37 -1.34 -22.14 -2.79
C GLY A 37 -0.67 -20.76 -2.78
N LEU A 38 0.65 -20.74 -2.75
CA LEU A 38 1.47 -19.52 -2.79
C LEU A 38 1.47 -18.83 -4.14
N SER A 39 1.56 -19.58 -5.24
CA SER A 39 1.48 -18.97 -6.57
C SER A 39 0.11 -18.33 -6.74
N VAL A 40 -0.96 -18.98 -6.26
CA VAL A 40 -2.32 -18.43 -6.32
C VAL A 40 -2.43 -17.16 -5.49
N ALA A 41 -2.03 -17.16 -4.21
CA ALA A 41 -2.13 -15.97 -3.35
C ALA A 41 -1.30 -14.79 -3.89
N ALA A 42 -0.07 -15.04 -4.35
CA ALA A 42 0.78 -13.99 -4.93
C ALA A 42 0.26 -13.49 -6.28
N THR A 43 -0.28 -14.38 -7.14
CA THR A 43 -0.91 -14.00 -8.41
C THR A 43 -2.18 -13.20 -8.18
N GLU A 44 -3.01 -13.55 -7.20
CA GLU A 44 -4.19 -12.76 -6.84
C GLU A 44 -3.81 -11.37 -6.30
N LEU A 45 -2.75 -11.27 -5.48
CA LEU A 45 -2.22 -9.97 -5.05
C LEU A 45 -1.71 -9.13 -6.23
N ALA A 46 -1.02 -9.75 -7.18
CA ALA A 46 -0.57 -9.09 -8.39
C ALA A 46 -1.75 -8.62 -9.26
N ARG A 47 -2.83 -9.42 -9.32
CA ARG A 47 -4.08 -9.04 -9.99
C ARG A 47 -4.76 -7.87 -9.29
N VAL A 48 -4.87 -7.90 -7.97
CA VAL A 48 -5.38 -6.77 -7.18
C VAL A 48 -4.55 -5.51 -7.42
N ALA A 49 -3.25 -5.66 -7.64
CA ALA A 49 -2.37 -4.54 -7.93
C ALA A 49 -2.70 -3.83 -9.25
N THR A 50 -3.25 -4.53 -10.25
CA THR A 50 -3.56 -3.97 -11.58
C THR A 50 -5.01 -3.51 -11.74
N LEU A 51 -5.88 -3.71 -10.74
CA LEU A 51 -7.29 -3.31 -10.80
C LEU A 51 -7.50 -1.80 -10.89
N SER A 52 -8.47 -1.40 -11.71
CA SER A 52 -9.00 -0.03 -11.73
C SER A 52 -9.72 0.30 -10.41
N PRO A 53 -9.88 1.59 -10.05
CA PRO A 53 -10.57 1.97 -8.81
C PRO A 53 -12.05 1.55 -8.82
N GLU A 54 -12.72 1.54 -9.97
CA GLU A 54 -14.11 1.07 -10.11
C GLU A 54 -14.21 -0.45 -9.92
N GLN A 55 -13.28 -1.20 -10.51
CA GLN A 55 -13.22 -2.65 -10.35
C GLN A 55 -12.91 -3.03 -8.90
N ARG A 56 -11.99 -2.32 -8.26
CA ARG A 56 -11.66 -2.48 -6.84
C ARG A 56 -12.89 -2.34 -5.95
N ARG A 57 -13.70 -1.28 -6.15
CA ARG A 57 -14.93 -1.07 -5.37
C ARG A 57 -15.92 -2.22 -5.53
N ARG A 58 -16.05 -2.76 -6.76
CA ARG A 58 -16.91 -3.92 -7.03
C ARG A 58 -16.40 -5.18 -6.34
N GLU A 59 -15.11 -5.45 -6.40
CA GLU A 59 -14.51 -6.61 -5.73
C GLU A 59 -14.60 -6.49 -4.20
N LEU A 60 -14.37 -5.30 -3.65
CA LEU A 60 -14.57 -5.04 -2.22
C LEU A 60 -16.01 -5.29 -1.80
N ALA A 61 -16.99 -4.75 -2.53
CA ALA A 61 -18.41 -4.99 -2.24
C ALA A 61 -18.77 -6.48 -2.32
N ALA A 62 -18.20 -7.22 -3.29
CA ALA A 62 -18.41 -8.66 -3.41
C ALA A 62 -17.83 -9.42 -2.21
N LEU A 63 -16.63 -9.06 -1.76
CA LEU A 63 -15.98 -9.68 -0.60
C LEU A 63 -16.69 -9.31 0.71
N ASP A 64 -17.15 -8.07 0.87
CA ASP A 64 -17.90 -7.63 2.05
C ASP A 64 -19.27 -8.34 2.16
N SER A 65 -19.91 -8.64 1.02
CA SER A 65 -21.18 -9.39 1.01
C SER A 65 -21.01 -10.88 1.35
N SER A 66 -19.78 -11.39 1.37
CA SER A 66 -19.51 -12.80 1.60
C SER A 66 -19.53 -13.13 3.09
N ARG A 67 -20.47 -14.00 3.51
CA ARG A 67 -20.66 -14.38 4.93
C ARG A 67 -19.49 -15.16 5.54
N ARG A 68 -18.70 -15.84 4.72
CA ARG A 68 -17.48 -16.56 5.12
C ARG A 68 -16.40 -16.30 4.08
N LEU A 69 -15.25 -15.84 4.55
CA LEU A 69 -14.07 -15.59 3.72
C LEU A 69 -13.01 -16.64 4.08
N ASP A 70 -12.49 -17.31 3.06
CA ASP A 70 -11.30 -18.16 3.21
C ASP A 70 -10.04 -17.29 3.40
N ASP A 71 -8.96 -17.86 3.90
CA ASP A 71 -7.72 -17.13 4.19
C ASP A 71 -7.12 -16.41 2.98
N ALA A 72 -7.19 -17.01 1.79
CA ALA A 72 -6.78 -16.36 0.55
C ALA A 72 -7.65 -15.12 0.22
N ARG A 73 -8.96 -15.19 0.49
CA ARG A 73 -9.89 -14.06 0.29
C ARG A 73 -9.71 -12.98 1.35
N ARG A 74 -9.35 -13.35 2.59
CA ARG A 74 -8.99 -12.39 3.64
C ARG A 74 -7.72 -11.62 3.30
N LEU A 75 -6.72 -12.31 2.74
CA LEU A 75 -5.50 -11.68 2.21
C LEU A 75 -5.83 -10.70 1.06
N GLN A 76 -6.67 -11.13 0.11
CA GLN A 76 -7.13 -10.29 -0.99
C GLN A 76 -7.89 -9.04 -0.49
N LEU A 77 -8.81 -9.22 0.45
CA LEU A 77 -9.57 -8.13 1.07
C LEU A 77 -8.64 -7.12 1.74
N ALA A 78 -7.66 -7.59 2.52
CA ALA A 78 -6.70 -6.70 3.16
C ALA A 78 -5.85 -5.91 2.15
N ALA A 79 -5.47 -6.53 1.02
CA ALA A 79 -4.73 -5.86 -0.04
C ALA A 79 -5.58 -4.83 -0.81
N LEU A 80 -6.89 -5.06 -0.95
CA LEU A 80 -7.81 -4.09 -1.53
C LEU A 80 -8.02 -2.89 -0.58
N LEU A 81 -8.18 -3.15 0.72
CA LEU A 81 -8.35 -2.14 1.77
C LEU A 81 -7.10 -1.26 1.96
N GLU A 82 -5.91 -1.82 1.74
CA GLU A 82 -4.65 -1.06 1.74
C GLU A 82 -4.65 0.12 0.75
N ARG A 83 -5.49 0.05 -0.28
CA ARG A 83 -5.59 1.07 -1.32
C ARG A 83 -6.80 2.00 -1.19
N GLU A 84 -7.67 1.81 -0.19
CA GLU A 84 -8.75 2.76 0.12
C GLU A 84 -8.23 3.99 0.87
N ASP A 85 -7.00 3.94 1.37
CA ASP A 85 -6.29 5.07 1.97
C ASP A 85 -7.01 5.75 3.15
N SER A 86 -7.88 5.01 3.85
CA SER A 86 -8.59 5.45 5.05
C SER A 86 -8.16 4.67 6.30
N VAL A 87 -8.22 5.33 7.45
CA VAL A 87 -7.90 4.76 8.77
C VAL A 87 -8.75 3.52 9.03
N ASP A 88 -10.07 3.62 8.82
CA ASP A 88 -11.01 2.51 9.01
C ASP A 88 -10.72 1.33 8.07
N ALA A 89 -10.30 1.59 6.82
CA ALA A 89 -9.92 0.52 5.91
C ALA A 89 -8.66 -0.21 6.38
N PHE A 90 -7.66 0.52 6.87
CA PHE A 90 -6.43 -0.09 7.39
C PHE A 90 -6.71 -0.96 8.62
N GLU A 91 -7.54 -0.49 9.55
CA GLU A 91 -7.93 -1.27 10.73
C GLU A 91 -8.74 -2.52 10.36
N ARG A 92 -9.70 -2.39 9.42
CA ARG A 92 -10.44 -3.54 8.88
C ARG A 92 -9.51 -4.54 8.20
N GLY A 93 -8.51 -4.08 7.43
CA GLY A 93 -7.51 -4.92 6.80
C GLY A 93 -6.65 -5.67 7.82
N LEU A 94 -6.21 -5.00 8.88
CA LEU A 94 -5.47 -5.63 9.98
C LEU A 94 -6.30 -6.69 10.70
N LYS A 95 -7.59 -6.42 10.93
CA LYS A 95 -8.53 -7.38 11.52
C LYS A 95 -8.74 -8.60 10.63
N ALA A 96 -8.87 -8.41 9.31
CA ALA A 96 -9.00 -9.51 8.35
C ALA A 96 -7.76 -10.43 8.36
N LEU A 97 -6.56 -9.85 8.41
CA LEU A 97 -5.30 -10.60 8.48
C LEU A 97 -5.02 -11.22 9.87
N ALA A 98 -5.67 -10.73 10.92
CA ALA A 98 -5.59 -11.32 12.26
C ALA A 98 -6.49 -12.54 12.41
N ALA A 99 -7.57 -12.63 11.62
CA ALA A 99 -8.50 -13.76 11.61
C ALA A 99 -8.05 -14.94 10.73
N MET A 100 -6.81 -14.91 10.21
CA MET A 100 -6.21 -16.02 9.48
C MET A 100 -5.55 -16.97 10.50
N GLU A 101 -5.94 -18.25 10.48
CA GLU A 101 -5.51 -19.25 11.46
C GLU A 101 -4.47 -20.22 10.89
N ASP A 102 -4.55 -20.58 9.61
CA ASP A 102 -3.73 -21.64 8.99
C ASP A 102 -3.05 -21.15 7.69
N ALA A 103 -2.06 -20.28 7.83
CA ALA A 103 -1.22 -19.86 6.71
C ALA A 103 0.09 -20.67 6.66
N ASP A 104 0.42 -21.22 5.49
CA ASP A 104 1.75 -21.78 5.23
C ASP A 104 2.86 -20.76 5.57
N SER A 105 4.04 -21.21 5.98
CA SER A 105 5.14 -20.35 6.46
C SER A 105 5.50 -19.18 5.54
N ARG A 106 5.38 -19.36 4.23
CA ARG A 106 5.64 -18.31 3.23
C ARG A 106 4.43 -17.41 2.98
N THR A 107 3.21 -17.91 3.11
CA THR A 107 1.99 -17.08 3.10
C THR A 107 1.98 -16.19 4.35
N GLN A 108 2.42 -16.74 5.48
CA GLN A 108 2.62 -16.00 6.71
C GLN A 108 3.61 -14.83 6.53
N ALA A 109 4.71 -15.03 5.79
CA ALA A 109 5.64 -13.94 5.49
C ALA A 109 5.00 -12.80 4.68
N LEU A 110 4.10 -13.12 3.73
CA LEU A 110 3.34 -12.12 2.97
C LEU A 110 2.32 -11.41 3.87
N VAL A 111 1.62 -12.15 4.73
CA VAL A 111 0.70 -11.61 5.73
C VAL A 111 1.42 -10.63 6.65
N ASP A 112 2.60 -10.99 7.15
CA ASP A 112 3.38 -10.15 8.05
C ASP A 112 3.89 -8.89 7.35
N LEU A 113 4.31 -9.01 6.08
CA LEU A 113 4.68 -7.84 5.26
C LEU A 113 3.48 -6.90 5.11
N LEU A 114 2.32 -7.42 4.74
CA LEU A 114 1.11 -6.62 4.54
C LEU A 114 0.63 -5.98 5.86
N LYS A 115 0.70 -6.70 6.99
CA LYS A 115 0.44 -6.16 8.33
C LYS A 115 1.36 -4.98 8.65
N ARG A 116 2.66 -5.09 8.34
CA ARG A 116 3.63 -3.99 8.55
C ARG A 116 3.28 -2.78 7.68
N THR A 117 2.99 -3.00 6.39
CA THR A 117 2.61 -1.92 5.48
C THR A 117 1.34 -1.19 5.94
N LEU A 118 0.30 -1.93 6.33
CA LEU A 118 -0.95 -1.34 6.84
C LEU A 118 -0.72 -0.51 8.11
N LYS A 119 0.09 -1.00 9.06
CA LYS A 119 0.46 -0.24 10.27
C LYS A 119 1.23 1.03 9.93
N ALA A 120 2.21 0.94 9.04
CA ALA A 120 3.00 2.10 8.62
C ALA A 120 2.12 3.17 7.94
N ARG A 121 1.17 2.77 7.09
CA ARG A 121 0.22 3.71 6.49
C ARG A 121 -0.73 4.33 7.51
N LEU A 122 -1.19 3.55 8.49
CA LEU A 122 -2.05 4.05 9.57
C LEU A 122 -1.32 5.11 10.41
N GLU A 123 -0.10 4.82 10.84
CA GLU A 123 0.75 5.76 11.58
C GLU A 123 1.03 7.02 10.77
N LEU A 124 1.34 6.87 9.47
CA LEU A 124 1.54 8.01 8.57
C LEU A 124 0.28 8.88 8.49
N ARG A 125 -0.91 8.29 8.36
CA ARG A 125 -2.18 9.04 8.34
C ARG A 125 -2.42 9.79 9.65
N GLN A 126 -2.20 9.13 10.77
CA GLN A 126 -2.33 9.79 12.08
C GLN A 126 -1.35 10.96 12.22
N GLN A 127 -0.13 10.83 11.71
CA GLN A 127 0.84 11.92 11.69
C GLN A 127 0.40 13.06 10.78
N THR A 128 -0.15 12.77 9.59
CA THR A 128 -0.65 13.83 8.69
C THR A 128 -1.78 14.62 9.32
N VAL A 129 -2.75 13.95 9.97
CA VAL A 129 -3.85 14.65 10.67
C VAL A 129 -3.31 15.53 11.79
N ARG A 130 -2.37 15.04 12.59
CA ARG A 130 -1.73 15.85 13.65
C ARG A 130 -0.96 17.04 13.08
N ALA A 131 -0.30 16.87 11.93
CA ALA A 131 0.41 17.95 11.27
C ALA A 131 -0.56 19.04 10.77
N ASP A 132 -1.68 18.63 10.17
CA ASP A 132 -2.74 19.54 9.73
C ASP A 132 -3.35 20.30 10.93
N GLU A 133 -3.66 19.61 12.03
CA GLU A 133 -4.14 20.25 13.27
C GLU A 133 -3.15 21.29 13.83
N LEU A 134 -1.84 21.01 13.76
CA LEU A 134 -0.81 21.95 14.19
C LEU A 134 -0.72 23.15 13.25
N GLN A 135 -0.89 22.93 11.94
CA GLN A 135 -0.91 23.99 10.94
C GLN A 135 -2.13 24.92 11.15
N ASP A 136 -3.31 24.35 11.39
CA ASP A 136 -4.52 25.12 11.68
C ASP A 136 -4.35 25.99 12.94
N LYS A 137 -3.72 25.45 13.99
CA LYS A 137 -3.40 26.21 15.21
C LYS A 137 -2.41 27.35 14.94
N LEU A 138 -1.39 27.12 14.10
CA LEU A 138 -0.45 28.17 13.72
C LEU A 138 -1.16 29.30 12.94
N ASP A 139 -2.06 28.96 12.03
CA ASP A 139 -2.78 29.95 11.24
C ASP A 139 -3.81 30.72 12.09
N GLN A 140 -4.41 30.07 13.09
CA GLN A 140 -5.20 30.73 14.13
C GLN A 140 -4.36 31.74 14.93
N ILE A 141 -3.15 31.36 15.36
CA ILE A 141 -2.24 32.25 16.09
C ILE A 141 -1.86 33.46 15.23
N LYS A 142 -1.54 33.27 13.94
CA LYS A 142 -1.25 34.38 13.02
C LYS A 142 -2.45 35.31 12.83
N ALA A 143 -3.66 34.75 12.73
CA ALA A 143 -4.87 35.55 12.63
C ALA A 143 -5.09 36.39 13.90
N LEU A 144 -4.87 35.80 15.08
CA LEU A 144 -4.91 36.51 16.35
C LEU A 144 -3.84 37.60 16.41
N GLU A 145 -2.60 37.31 16.01
CA GLU A 145 -1.52 38.29 15.95
C GLU A 145 -1.88 39.47 15.04
N LYS A 146 -2.39 39.20 13.83
CA LYS A 146 -2.86 40.25 12.91
C LYS A 146 -3.99 41.08 13.52
N SER A 147 -4.94 40.45 14.21
CA SER A 147 -6.03 41.16 14.88
C SER A 147 -5.54 42.05 16.03
N LEU A 148 -4.51 41.60 16.75
CA LEU A 148 -3.86 42.39 17.80
C LEU A 148 -3.09 43.56 17.21
N GLN A 149 -2.32 43.35 16.13
CA GLN A 149 -1.61 44.41 15.41
C GLN A 149 -2.57 45.47 14.85
N GLN A 150 -3.72 45.07 14.33
CA GLN A 150 -4.75 46.00 13.85
C GLN A 150 -5.32 46.86 14.98
N ARG A 151 -5.50 46.28 16.17
CA ARG A 151 -5.99 47.02 17.36
C ARG A 151 -4.93 47.92 17.99
N SER A 152 -3.65 47.53 17.92
CA SER A 152 -2.53 48.31 18.47
C SER A 152 -1.99 49.38 17.52
N SER A 153 -2.43 49.39 16.27
CA SER A 153 -2.14 50.46 15.32
C SER A 153 -2.87 51.75 15.75
N PRO A 154 -2.16 52.85 16.09
CA PRO A 154 -2.82 54.07 16.51
C PRO A 154 -3.71 54.60 15.39
N ALA A 155 -4.95 54.97 15.73
CA ALA A 155 -5.86 55.62 14.81
C ALA A 155 -5.16 56.85 14.21
N LYS A 156 -4.95 56.84 12.90
CA LYS A 156 -4.37 57.96 12.17
C LYS A 156 -5.31 59.16 12.39
N ALA A 157 -4.89 60.09 13.24
CA ALA A 157 -5.61 61.34 13.48
C ALA A 157 -5.66 62.15 12.16
N PRO A 158 -6.80 62.80 11.85
CA PRO A 158 -6.98 63.60 10.65
C PRO A 158 -6.08 64.84 10.62
#